data_AF-A0A367QV92-F1
#
_entry.id   AF-A0A367QV92-F1
#
_cell.length_a   1.000
_cell.length_b   1.000
_cell.length_c   1.000
_cell.angle_alpha   90.00
_cell.angle_beta   90.00
_cell.angle_gamma   90.00
#
_symmetry.space_group_name_H-M   'P 1'
#
loop_
_entity.id
_entity.type
_entity.pdbx_description
1 polymer ?
#
loop_
_entity_poly.entity_id
_entity_poly.type
_entity_poly.pdbx_seq_one_letter_code
_entity_poly.pdbx_strand_id
1 'polypeptide(L)'
;MRIKLAAFFIAPALIQAQMAFAQNSQPSWNQKLGMFSKPSVVRIGAGCFGKYKYNNKYYSFTDGAVGSGYFVNPNGYIVTNAHVVEAVKDGKDKCKEGISNKLAEKIKADYPKVDEKNIQRQIYKKVENDGDFQFYNYVLLANSEEPFPFETKQLGIAGGNQDVTIIKIETKNAPVLKLGDSDKVQLLDDVLVIGYPTAADLGFELKTQSIFEASVNEGKISNKNKKLQNNASVLQLDAQAAGGSSGSPVLNNQGEVVGMITLAGTDKDKGAFVPFAIPTGAIQESIRRSGTVNEQGVIDRLYREGLELYWKQDYKGAKTKFEAVKGLFPQHSEIDQLIRDSEQKIADNWDKTDYTPWLVAIGGFLAGTTAVLLFVNLRKQSRSNAAASTEYAEYPTPDAVEEPRIEQEVESPSLQVITPSRVSHMYRPATLMSLQTTYVELKNPQGVMLKLNLQGDSYRIGRDRDWSDIDLTGSGWNVISWHHAVLNKEGENYRIYDGDGTKLSTNRIWIDDRPIDSREGHLLKDGDQLKIGLDPENQVILTYSNPANKESVA
;
A
#
# COMPACT_ATOMS: atom_id res chain seq x y z
N MET A 1 -32.78 16.86 -60.96
CA MET A 1 -32.55 17.79 -59.83
C MET A 1 -33.08 17.14 -58.56
N ARG A 2 -32.21 16.43 -57.81
CA ARG A 2 -32.52 15.82 -56.51
C ARG A 2 -31.33 16.09 -55.60
N ILE A 3 -31.51 17.01 -54.64
CA ILE A 3 -30.49 17.41 -53.68
C ILE A 3 -30.55 16.46 -52.48
N LYS A 4 -29.37 16.00 -52.07
CA LYS A 4 -29.11 15.07 -50.96
C LYS A 4 -29.49 15.71 -49.62
N LEU A 5 -30.45 15.13 -48.91
CA LEU A 5 -30.69 15.33 -47.47
C LEU A 5 -30.19 14.07 -46.74
N ALA A 6 -28.90 14.04 -46.41
CA ALA A 6 -28.31 12.94 -45.62
C ALA A 6 -27.05 13.38 -44.85
N ALA A 7 -27.03 14.61 -44.32
CA ALA A 7 -25.86 15.13 -43.59
C ALA A 7 -26.18 15.66 -42.18
N PHE A 8 -27.43 15.62 -41.70
CA PHE A 8 -27.81 16.27 -40.43
C PHE A 8 -28.06 15.34 -39.23
N PHE A 9 -27.93 14.02 -39.38
CA PHE A 9 -28.19 13.08 -38.28
C PHE A 9 -26.97 12.36 -37.72
N ILE A 10 -25.76 12.62 -38.23
CA ILE A 10 -24.53 11.95 -37.76
C ILE A 10 -23.79 12.79 -36.70
N ALA A 11 -23.95 14.12 -36.72
CA ALA A 11 -23.29 15.01 -35.75
C ALA A 11 -23.84 14.92 -34.30
N PRO A 12 -25.16 14.80 -34.04
CA PRO A 12 -25.65 14.76 -32.66
C PRO A 12 -25.35 13.42 -31.96
N ALA A 13 -25.30 12.32 -32.73
CA ALA A 13 -25.06 10.98 -32.19
C ALA A 13 -23.59 10.75 -31.81
N LEU A 14 -22.64 11.34 -32.55
CA LEU A 14 -21.22 11.31 -32.19
C LEU A 14 -20.90 12.18 -30.96
N ILE A 15 -21.58 13.32 -30.81
CA ILE A 15 -21.46 14.18 -29.62
C ILE A 15 -22.11 13.52 -28.40
N GLN A 16 -23.28 12.87 -28.56
CA GLN A 16 -23.92 12.12 -27.47
C GLN A 16 -23.15 10.85 -27.09
N ALA A 17 -22.51 10.16 -28.03
CA ALA A 17 -21.64 9.02 -27.72
C ALA A 17 -20.37 9.45 -26.97
N GLN A 18 -19.72 10.56 -27.37
CA GLN A 18 -18.58 11.11 -26.63
C GLN A 18 -18.97 11.65 -25.24
N MET A 19 -20.19 12.20 -25.08
CA MET A 19 -20.69 12.62 -23.77
C MET A 19 -21.15 11.46 -22.89
N ALA A 20 -21.61 10.34 -23.46
CA ALA A 20 -22.03 9.15 -22.71
C ALA A 20 -20.85 8.34 -22.14
N PHE A 21 -19.66 8.44 -22.75
CA PHE A 21 -18.42 7.88 -22.19
C PHE A 21 -17.69 8.82 -21.20
N ALA A 22 -18.18 10.05 -21.02
CA ALA A 22 -17.57 11.06 -20.15
C ALA A 22 -18.49 11.46 -18.98
N GLN A 23 -19.14 10.49 -18.33
CA GLN A 23 -19.46 10.66 -16.91
C GLN A 23 -18.16 10.44 -16.12
N ASN A 24 -17.27 11.44 -16.11
CA ASN A 24 -16.23 11.59 -15.10
C ASN A 24 -16.94 11.76 -13.75
N SER A 25 -17.34 10.65 -13.12
CA SER A 25 -17.84 10.69 -11.76
C SER A 25 -16.71 11.22 -10.89
N GLN A 26 -16.91 12.43 -10.34
CA GLN A 26 -16.02 12.97 -9.32
C GLN A 26 -15.83 11.91 -8.24
N PRO A 27 -14.59 11.69 -7.74
CA PRO A 27 -14.37 10.67 -6.74
C PRO A 27 -15.29 10.92 -5.55
N SER A 28 -15.82 9.83 -4.99
CA SER A 28 -16.62 9.86 -3.78
C SER A 28 -15.83 10.52 -2.66
N TRP A 29 -16.53 11.01 -1.64
CA TRP A 29 -15.88 11.69 -0.54
C TRP A 29 -14.84 10.77 0.18
N ASN A 30 -15.15 9.48 0.35
CA ASN A 30 -14.22 8.49 0.91
C ASN A 30 -13.02 8.22 0.00
N GLN A 31 -13.21 8.20 -1.34
CA GLN A 31 -12.09 8.10 -2.28
C GLN A 31 -11.15 9.29 -2.15
N LYS A 32 -11.70 10.51 -2.05
CA LYS A 32 -10.91 11.73 -1.82
C LYS A 32 -10.14 11.65 -0.51
N LEU A 33 -10.78 11.16 0.55
CA LEU A 33 -10.16 10.99 1.86
C LEU A 33 -8.99 10.00 1.82
N GLY A 34 -9.18 8.86 1.16
CA GLY A 34 -8.13 7.86 0.95
C GLY A 34 -6.93 8.46 0.23
N MET A 35 -7.17 9.21 -0.86
CA MET A 35 -6.11 9.88 -1.62
C MET A 35 -5.32 10.87 -0.76
N PHE A 36 -5.98 11.70 0.05
CA PHE A 36 -5.30 12.66 0.93
C PHE A 36 -4.42 11.99 1.99
N SER A 37 -4.89 10.86 2.52
CA SER A 37 -4.38 10.34 3.79
C SER A 37 -3.35 9.23 3.61
N LYS A 38 -3.46 8.45 2.52
CA LYS A 38 -2.61 7.30 2.21
C LYS A 38 -1.10 7.62 2.23
N PRO A 39 -0.60 8.76 1.70
CA PRO A 39 0.84 9.06 1.71
C PRO A 39 1.48 9.12 3.10
N SER A 40 0.71 9.40 4.14
CA SER A 40 1.21 9.50 5.52
C SER A 40 1.35 8.15 6.21
N VAL A 41 0.68 7.12 5.71
CA VAL A 41 0.61 5.81 6.34
C VAL A 41 1.80 4.97 5.89
N VAL A 42 2.44 4.31 6.86
CA VAL A 42 3.69 3.57 6.66
C VAL A 42 3.58 2.16 7.21
N ARG A 43 4.41 1.26 6.68
CA ARG A 43 4.57 -0.09 7.22
C ARG A 43 5.75 -0.12 8.17
N ILE A 44 5.61 -0.82 9.28
CA ILE A 44 6.62 -0.93 10.32
C ILE A 44 6.94 -2.40 10.56
N GLY A 45 8.22 -2.75 10.57
CA GLY A 45 8.70 -4.07 10.95
C GLY A 45 9.70 -3.96 12.08
N ALA A 46 9.48 -4.69 13.17
CA ALA A 46 10.40 -4.72 14.29
C ALA A 46 10.51 -6.12 14.88
N GLY A 47 11.73 -6.60 15.05
CA GLY A 47 11.99 -7.87 15.70
C GLY A 47 13.40 -8.39 15.50
N CYS A 48 13.54 -9.67 15.80
CA CYS A 48 14.72 -10.44 15.49
C CYS A 48 14.35 -11.85 15.04
N PHE A 49 15.27 -12.43 14.29
CA PHE A 49 15.23 -13.81 13.85
C PHE A 49 16.54 -14.49 14.25
N GLY A 50 16.46 -15.77 14.61
CA GLY A 50 17.62 -16.57 14.93
C GLY A 50 17.46 -18.00 14.43
N LYS A 51 18.52 -18.53 13.84
CA LYS A 51 18.63 -19.95 13.48
C LYS A 51 19.82 -20.59 14.21
N TYR A 52 19.69 -21.85 14.58
CA TYR A 52 20.78 -22.60 15.20
C TYR A 52 20.71 -24.07 14.81
N LYS A 53 21.85 -24.64 14.39
CA LYS A 53 21.97 -26.07 14.08
C LYS A 53 22.47 -26.84 15.29
N TYR A 54 21.70 -27.85 15.72
CA TYR A 54 22.08 -28.77 16.79
C TYR A 54 21.78 -30.21 16.38
N ASN A 55 22.77 -31.11 16.47
CA ASN A 55 22.66 -32.52 16.07
C ASN A 55 21.99 -32.74 14.70
N ASN A 56 22.48 -32.03 13.67
CA ASN A 56 21.96 -32.05 12.30
C ASN A 56 20.50 -31.57 12.11
N LYS A 57 19.83 -31.09 13.16
CA LYS A 57 18.52 -30.44 13.08
C LYS A 57 18.67 -28.92 13.18
N TYR A 58 17.95 -28.18 12.35
CA TYR A 58 17.85 -26.72 12.46
C TYR A 58 16.70 -26.33 13.37
N TYR A 59 16.98 -25.40 14.27
CA TYR A 59 16.01 -24.72 15.11
C TYR A 59 15.98 -23.27 14.68
N SER A 60 14.78 -22.72 14.48
CA SER A 60 14.60 -21.30 14.23
C SER A 60 13.58 -20.70 15.18
N PHE A 61 13.77 -19.42 15.44
CA PHE A 61 12.85 -18.61 16.20
C PHE A 61 12.79 -17.21 15.60
N THR A 62 11.58 -16.70 15.41
CA THR A 62 11.34 -15.29 15.06
C THR A 62 10.59 -14.66 16.22
N ASP A 63 11.08 -13.53 16.70
CA ASP A 63 10.43 -12.72 17.72
C ASP A 63 10.23 -11.31 17.17
N GLY A 64 9.01 -10.93 16.84
CA GLY A 64 8.78 -9.66 16.17
C GLY A 64 7.34 -9.45 15.75
N ALA A 65 7.06 -8.24 15.31
CA ALA A 65 5.78 -7.83 14.78
C ALA A 65 5.97 -7.02 13.51
N VAL A 66 4.94 -7.06 12.67
CA VAL A 66 4.77 -6.16 11.54
C VAL A 66 3.43 -5.48 11.74
N GLY A 67 3.40 -4.18 11.50
CA GLY A 67 2.22 -3.34 11.66
C GLY A 67 2.28 -2.13 10.76
N SER A 68 1.39 -1.19 11.07
CA SER A 68 1.25 0.09 10.40
C SER A 68 1.64 1.23 11.35
N GLY A 69 1.83 2.41 10.80
CA GLY A 69 1.91 3.66 11.55
C GLY A 69 1.61 4.82 10.63
N TYR A 70 1.67 6.04 11.14
CA TYR A 70 1.51 7.23 10.32
C TYR A 70 2.31 8.40 10.87
N PHE A 71 2.75 9.29 9.98
CA PHE A 71 3.48 10.47 10.39
C PHE A 71 2.57 11.45 11.12
N VAL A 72 3.08 11.97 12.23
CA VAL A 72 2.45 13.02 13.02
C VAL A 72 3.20 14.35 12.92
N ASN A 73 4.43 14.35 12.41
CA ASN A 73 5.25 15.55 12.24
C ASN A 73 6.12 15.44 10.95
N PRO A 74 6.35 16.54 10.20
CA PRO A 74 7.09 16.50 8.95
C PRO A 74 8.57 16.10 9.11
N ASN A 75 9.11 16.17 10.33
CA ASN A 75 10.48 15.77 10.66
C ASN A 75 10.63 14.27 10.95
N GLY A 76 9.68 13.45 10.51
CA GLY A 76 9.77 11.99 10.53
C GLY A 76 9.30 11.31 11.82
N TYR A 77 8.53 12.01 12.68
CA TYR A 77 7.90 11.36 13.83
C TYR A 77 6.66 10.60 13.38
N ILE A 78 6.60 9.33 13.77
CA ILE A 78 5.55 8.38 13.43
C ILE A 78 4.95 7.84 14.72
N VAL A 79 3.63 7.68 14.74
CA VAL A 79 2.93 6.95 15.81
C VAL A 79 2.56 5.54 15.33
N THR A 80 2.67 4.58 16.24
CA THR A 80 2.23 3.18 16.06
C THR A 80 1.87 2.57 17.42
N ASN A 81 1.47 1.29 17.45
CA ASN A 81 1.26 0.59 18.71
C ASN A 81 2.57 0.21 19.39
N ALA A 82 2.55 0.09 20.73
CA ALA A 82 3.70 -0.35 21.49
C ALA A 82 4.05 -1.82 21.20
N HIS A 83 3.06 -2.69 21.06
CA HIS A 83 3.28 -4.10 20.74
C HIS A 83 3.93 -4.32 19.37
N VAL A 84 3.82 -3.36 18.43
CA VAL A 84 4.47 -3.45 17.11
C VAL A 84 5.99 -3.32 17.22
N VAL A 85 6.49 -2.57 18.20
CA VAL A 85 7.93 -2.30 18.39
C VAL A 85 8.51 -2.93 19.65
N GLU A 86 7.68 -3.64 20.43
CA GLU A 86 8.08 -4.18 21.73
C GLU A 86 9.28 -5.13 21.64
N ALA A 87 9.34 -5.96 20.59
CA ALA A 87 10.41 -6.93 20.42
C ALA A 87 11.82 -6.31 20.33
N VAL A 88 11.93 -5.04 19.93
CA VAL A 88 13.21 -4.34 19.76
C VAL A 88 13.50 -3.29 20.82
N LYS A 89 12.59 -3.11 21.80
CA LYS A 89 12.68 -2.02 22.80
C LYS A 89 13.96 -2.06 23.63
N ASP A 90 14.42 -3.26 23.95
CA ASP A 90 15.59 -3.49 24.79
C ASP A 90 16.88 -3.64 23.96
N GLY A 91 16.78 -3.43 22.65
CA GLY A 91 17.90 -3.46 21.71
C GLY A 91 18.34 -4.87 21.29
N LYS A 92 19.36 -4.88 20.44
CA LYS A 92 19.87 -6.07 19.76
C LYS A 92 20.26 -7.19 20.73
N ASP A 93 20.99 -6.86 21.79
CA ASP A 93 21.53 -7.84 22.73
C ASP A 93 20.44 -8.56 23.51
N LYS A 94 19.37 -7.84 23.89
CA LYS A 94 18.23 -8.41 24.60
C LYS A 94 17.36 -9.26 23.70
N CYS A 95 17.17 -8.83 22.45
CA CYS A 95 16.50 -9.65 21.43
C CYS A 95 17.28 -10.97 21.19
N LYS A 96 18.61 -10.87 21.13
CA LYS A 96 19.52 -12.01 20.99
C LYS A 96 19.48 -12.95 22.20
N GLU A 97 19.47 -12.41 23.41
CA GLU A 97 19.29 -13.18 24.65
C GLU A 97 17.96 -13.94 24.64
N GLY A 98 16.85 -13.26 24.31
CA GLY A 98 15.52 -13.85 24.25
C GLY A 98 15.41 -15.00 23.23
N ILE A 99 15.94 -14.81 22.02
CA ILE A 99 16.01 -15.87 21.01
C ILE A 99 16.88 -17.03 21.47
N SER A 100 18.03 -16.74 22.09
CA SER A 100 18.94 -17.80 22.59
C SER A 100 18.26 -18.66 23.65
N ASN A 101 17.46 -18.05 24.54
CA ASN A 101 16.67 -18.75 25.55
C ASN A 101 15.63 -19.66 24.90
N LYS A 102 14.81 -19.11 24.00
CA LYS A 102 13.73 -19.84 23.32
C LYS A 102 14.25 -21.00 22.46
N LEU A 103 15.39 -20.82 21.79
CA LEU A 103 16.06 -21.89 21.04
C LEU A 103 16.62 -22.98 21.97
N ALA A 104 17.22 -22.59 23.11
CA ALA A 104 17.72 -23.53 24.11
C ALA A 104 16.60 -24.38 24.71
N GLU A 105 15.46 -23.78 25.05
CA GLU A 105 14.25 -24.46 25.54
C GLU A 105 13.74 -25.50 24.52
N LYS A 106 13.64 -25.12 23.24
CA LYS A 106 13.25 -26.06 22.16
C LYS A 106 14.22 -27.23 22.02
N ILE A 107 15.53 -26.97 22.08
CA ILE A 107 16.54 -28.02 22.00
C ILE A 107 16.48 -28.94 23.23
N LYS A 108 16.26 -28.37 24.43
CA LYS A 108 16.12 -29.13 25.67
C LYS A 108 14.90 -30.06 25.63
N ALA A 109 13.80 -29.61 25.04
CA ALA A 109 12.60 -30.43 24.84
C ALA A 109 12.88 -31.65 23.95
N ASP A 110 13.64 -31.48 22.85
CA ASP A 110 14.01 -32.56 21.94
C ASP A 110 15.16 -33.44 22.47
N TYR A 111 16.05 -32.87 23.30
CA TYR A 111 17.19 -33.56 23.90
C TYR A 111 17.26 -33.33 25.42
N PRO A 112 16.49 -34.09 26.23
CA PRO A 112 16.33 -33.85 27.66
C PRO A 112 17.61 -33.93 28.49
N LYS A 113 18.68 -34.54 27.97
CA LYS A 113 19.98 -34.65 28.65
C LYS A 113 20.88 -33.43 28.47
N VAL A 114 20.53 -32.49 27.60
CA VAL A 114 21.33 -31.27 27.34
C VAL A 114 21.24 -30.32 28.54
N ASP A 115 22.35 -29.68 28.88
CA ASP A 115 22.36 -28.55 29.82
C ASP A 115 21.87 -27.29 29.09
N GLU A 116 20.69 -26.83 29.48
CA GLU A 116 20.01 -25.68 28.87
C GLU A 116 20.82 -24.39 28.97
N LYS A 117 21.49 -24.13 30.10
CA LYS A 117 22.30 -22.91 30.28
C LYS A 117 23.56 -22.95 29.43
N ASN A 118 24.14 -24.14 29.27
CA ASN A 118 25.30 -24.33 28.42
C ASN A 118 24.92 -24.12 26.94
N ILE A 119 23.84 -24.76 26.47
CA ILE A 119 23.41 -24.63 25.07
C ILE A 119 22.95 -23.19 24.76
N GLN A 120 22.24 -22.53 25.68
CA GLN A 120 21.88 -21.11 25.56
C GLN A 120 23.12 -20.24 25.34
N ARG A 121 24.18 -20.42 26.14
CA ARG A 121 25.44 -19.67 25.99
C ARG A 121 26.14 -19.98 24.66
N GLN A 122 26.09 -21.22 24.19
CA GLN A 122 26.64 -21.60 22.89
C GLN A 122 25.88 -20.93 21.75
N ILE A 123 24.53 -20.98 21.79
CA ILE A 123 23.66 -20.31 20.83
C ILE A 123 23.99 -18.82 20.80
N TYR A 124 23.96 -18.15 21.96
CA TYR A 124 24.25 -16.72 22.07
C TYR A 124 25.58 -16.33 21.43
N LYS A 125 26.65 -17.11 21.62
CA LYS A 125 27.96 -16.80 21.02
C LYS A 125 28.01 -17.10 19.52
N LYS A 126 27.30 -18.12 19.05
CA LYS A 126 27.42 -18.62 17.68
C LYS A 126 26.55 -17.84 16.70
N VAL A 127 25.31 -17.51 17.08
CA VAL A 127 24.38 -16.82 16.18
C VAL A 127 24.85 -15.42 15.76
N GLU A 128 25.79 -14.82 16.51
CA GLU A 128 26.41 -13.54 16.17
C GLU A 128 27.48 -13.65 15.09
N ASN A 129 28.21 -14.76 15.03
CA ASN A 129 29.35 -14.92 14.14
C ASN A 129 28.97 -15.54 12.78
N ASP A 130 27.89 -16.32 12.75
CA ASP A 130 27.52 -17.11 11.57
C ASP A 130 26.48 -16.42 10.66
N GLY A 131 26.07 -15.17 10.98
CA GLY A 131 25.01 -14.46 10.25
C GLY A 131 23.59 -15.02 10.47
N ASP A 132 23.47 -15.99 11.37
CA ASP A 132 22.23 -16.68 11.72
C ASP A 132 21.31 -15.89 12.66
N PHE A 133 21.75 -14.71 13.14
CA PHE A 133 20.93 -13.75 13.88
C PHE A 133 20.70 -12.48 13.07
N GLN A 134 19.43 -12.09 12.96
CA GLN A 134 19.01 -10.84 12.33
C GLN A 134 18.24 -10.00 13.36
N PHE A 135 18.55 -8.72 13.40
CA PHE A 135 17.80 -7.71 14.15
C PHE A 135 17.34 -6.67 13.15
N TYR A 136 16.05 -6.35 13.18
CA TYR A 136 15.45 -5.42 12.24
C TYR A 136 14.48 -4.48 12.95
N ASN A 137 14.55 -3.20 12.63
CA ASN A 137 13.70 -2.14 13.13
C ASN A 137 13.55 -1.08 12.04
N TYR A 138 12.57 -1.25 11.17
CA TYR A 138 12.43 -0.40 9.99
C TYR A 138 11.01 0.13 9.77
N VAL A 139 10.98 1.22 9.02
CA VAL A 139 9.80 1.77 8.36
C VAL A 139 9.97 1.61 6.85
N LEU A 140 8.98 1.04 6.18
CA LEU A 140 8.90 1.01 4.72
C LEU A 140 7.95 2.11 4.26
N LEU A 141 8.44 2.93 3.33
CA LEU A 141 7.64 3.92 2.61
C LEU A 141 7.31 3.36 1.23
N ALA A 142 6.15 3.74 0.68
CA ALA A 142 5.63 3.12 -0.54
C ALA A 142 6.58 3.20 -1.74
N ASN A 143 7.19 4.37 -1.96
CA ASN A 143 8.12 4.62 -3.07
C ASN A 143 9.57 4.73 -2.58
N SER A 144 9.98 3.86 -1.65
CA SER A 144 11.36 3.75 -1.21
C SER A 144 11.91 2.37 -1.53
N GLU A 145 13.05 2.34 -2.21
CA GLU A 145 13.82 1.11 -2.45
C GLU A 145 14.45 0.57 -1.16
N GLU A 146 14.72 1.46 -0.19
CA GLU A 146 15.38 1.12 1.07
C GLU A 146 14.46 1.30 2.29
N PRO A 147 14.54 0.40 3.29
CA PRO A 147 13.90 0.60 4.58
C PRO A 147 14.59 1.71 5.39
N PHE A 148 13.80 2.50 6.12
CA PHE A 148 14.31 3.51 7.04
C PHE A 148 14.45 2.92 8.44
N PRO A 149 15.64 2.87 9.05
CA PRO A 149 15.76 2.48 10.44
C PRO A 149 15.06 3.53 11.33
N PHE A 150 14.44 3.08 12.41
CA PHE A 150 13.77 3.98 13.36
C PHE A 150 14.40 3.97 14.74
N GLU A 151 14.31 5.11 15.42
CA GLU A 151 14.57 5.26 16.85
C GLU A 151 13.26 5.35 17.62
N THR A 152 13.19 4.72 18.79
CA THR A 152 12.04 4.87 19.69
C THR A 152 12.21 6.15 20.50
N LYS A 153 11.27 7.10 20.37
CA LYS A 153 11.29 8.38 21.09
C LYS A 153 10.41 8.37 22.33
N GLN A 154 9.32 7.61 22.31
CA GLN A 154 8.50 7.32 23.48
C GLN A 154 7.89 5.94 23.33
N LEU A 155 8.08 5.08 24.33
CA LEU A 155 7.53 3.72 24.35
C LEU A 155 6.28 3.64 25.23
N GLY A 156 5.22 3.07 24.68
CA GLY A 156 4.00 2.73 25.40
C GLY A 156 4.03 1.39 26.13
N ILE A 157 2.88 0.98 26.66
CA ILE A 157 2.67 -0.33 27.29
C ILE A 157 1.74 -1.17 26.41
N ALA A 158 2.23 -2.30 25.93
CA ALA A 158 1.46 -3.22 25.10
C ALA A 158 0.20 -3.73 25.82
N GLY A 159 -0.91 -3.86 25.08
CA GLY A 159 -2.16 -4.47 25.57
C GLY A 159 -3.03 -3.57 26.47
N GLY A 160 -2.75 -2.27 26.59
CA GLY A 160 -3.57 -1.31 27.35
C GLY A 160 -3.87 -0.01 26.62
N ASN A 161 -4.42 0.98 27.35
CA ASN A 161 -4.68 2.34 26.82
C ASN A 161 -3.40 3.10 26.48
N GLN A 162 -2.25 2.59 26.89
CA GLN A 162 -0.93 3.11 26.59
C GLN A 162 -0.24 2.32 25.48
N ASP A 163 -0.96 1.50 24.70
CA ASP A 163 -0.40 0.77 23.55
C ASP A 163 -0.15 1.71 22.36
N VAL A 164 0.57 2.80 22.62
CA VAL A 164 0.94 3.89 21.71
C VAL A 164 2.41 4.20 21.91
N THR A 165 3.15 4.21 20.81
CA THR A 165 4.58 4.51 20.77
C THR A 165 4.85 5.54 19.69
N ILE A 166 5.75 6.48 19.99
CA ILE A 166 6.32 7.40 19.03
C ILE A 166 7.70 6.91 18.62
N ILE A 167 7.87 6.67 17.31
CA ILE A 167 9.16 6.38 16.68
C ILE A 167 9.56 7.55 15.78
N LYS A 168 10.84 7.63 15.41
CA LYS A 168 11.36 8.61 14.47
C LYS A 168 12.27 7.96 13.43
N ILE A 169 12.08 8.34 12.18
CA ILE A 169 13.02 8.09 11.09
C ILE A 169 13.70 9.39 10.64
N GLU A 170 14.83 9.27 9.95
CA GLU A 170 15.52 10.41 9.36
C GLU A 170 14.89 10.77 8.00
N THR A 171 13.98 11.74 8.02
CA THR A 171 13.34 12.31 6.84
C THR A 171 12.87 13.74 7.11
N LYS A 172 12.53 14.47 6.05
CA LYS A 172 12.00 15.84 6.09
C LYS A 172 10.78 15.94 5.20
N ASN A 173 9.90 16.89 5.51
CA ASN A 173 8.67 17.13 4.75
C ASN A 173 7.80 15.88 4.62
N ALA A 174 7.77 15.01 5.63
CA ALA A 174 6.87 13.86 5.61
C ALA A 174 5.39 14.31 5.63
N PRO A 175 4.49 13.60 4.93
CA PRO A 175 3.07 13.95 4.88
C PRO A 175 2.40 13.60 6.20
N VAL A 176 1.64 14.50 6.81
CA VAL A 176 1.14 14.36 8.18
C VAL A 176 -0.38 14.26 8.24
N LEU A 177 -0.85 13.27 9.02
CA LEU A 177 -2.26 13.22 9.44
C LEU A 177 -2.48 14.09 10.67
N LYS A 178 -3.50 14.93 10.59
CA LYS A 178 -3.94 15.76 11.70
C LYS A 178 -4.73 14.91 12.70
N LEU A 179 -4.50 15.11 13.99
CA LEU A 179 -5.31 14.49 15.04
C LEU A 179 -6.61 15.27 15.24
N GLY A 180 -7.71 14.54 15.30
CA GLY A 180 -9.03 14.99 15.70
C GLY A 180 -9.33 14.67 17.16
N ASP A 181 -10.55 15.00 17.57
CA ASP A 181 -11.03 14.83 18.93
C ASP A 181 -11.91 13.57 19.04
N SER A 182 -11.36 12.53 19.68
CA SER A 182 -12.06 11.25 19.86
C SER A 182 -13.28 11.33 20.78
N ASP A 183 -13.40 12.38 21.61
CA ASP A 183 -14.55 12.51 22.52
C ASP A 183 -15.82 12.95 21.78
N LYS A 184 -15.64 13.66 20.66
CA LYS A 184 -16.73 14.18 19.81
C LYS A 184 -17.37 13.12 18.92
N VAL A 185 -16.70 12.00 18.68
CA VAL A 185 -17.16 10.94 17.78
C VAL A 185 -18.45 10.30 18.33
N GLN A 186 -19.42 10.04 17.48
CA GLN A 186 -20.71 9.44 17.83
C GLN A 186 -20.84 8.01 17.30
N LEU A 187 -21.83 7.29 17.84
CA LEU A 187 -22.21 5.98 17.30
C LEU A 187 -22.66 6.13 15.84
N LEU A 188 -22.27 5.20 14.98
CA LEU A 188 -22.54 5.17 13.53
C LEU A 188 -21.83 6.23 12.68
N ASP A 189 -20.97 7.07 13.28
CA ASP A 189 -20.10 7.96 12.51
C ASP A 189 -19.26 7.12 11.53
N ASP A 190 -19.24 7.55 10.26
CA ASP A 190 -18.40 6.96 9.23
C ASP A 190 -16.91 7.16 9.54
N VAL A 191 -16.13 6.11 9.29
CA VAL A 191 -14.69 6.13 9.44
C VAL A 191 -14.00 5.45 8.27
N LEU A 192 -12.76 5.89 8.02
CA LEU A 192 -11.85 5.27 7.07
C LEU A 192 -10.62 4.74 7.81
N VAL A 193 -10.27 3.49 7.58
CA VAL A 193 -9.07 2.84 8.13
C VAL A 193 -8.07 2.61 7.00
N ILE A 194 -6.83 3.05 7.18
CA ILE A 194 -5.79 2.90 6.16
C ILE A 194 -4.58 2.18 6.76
N GLY A 195 -4.01 1.19 6.07
CA GLY A 195 -2.74 0.59 6.49
C GLY A 195 -2.39 -0.72 5.82
N TYR A 196 -1.51 -1.48 6.46
CA TYR A 196 -0.78 -2.61 5.87
C TYR A 196 -1.14 -3.93 6.57
N PRO A 197 -2.29 -4.54 6.25
CA PRO A 197 -2.66 -5.84 6.82
C PRO A 197 -1.69 -6.95 6.36
N THR A 198 -0.96 -7.55 7.29
CA THR A 198 -0.03 -8.67 7.07
C THR A 198 -0.70 -9.89 6.48
N ALA A 199 -1.98 -10.15 6.79
CA ALA A 199 -2.71 -11.30 6.24
C ALA A 199 -2.99 -11.17 4.74
N ALA A 200 -3.11 -9.93 4.22
CA ALA A 200 -3.25 -9.67 2.79
C ALA A 200 -1.86 -9.53 2.12
N ASP A 201 -0.92 -8.84 2.78
CA ASP A 201 0.36 -8.47 2.15
C ASP A 201 1.45 -9.55 2.18
N LEU A 202 1.35 -10.54 3.07
CA LEU A 202 2.32 -11.64 3.20
C LEU A 202 1.79 -12.96 2.65
N GLY A 203 0.64 -12.94 1.96
CA GLY A 203 0.12 -14.08 1.21
C GLY A 203 0.90 -14.28 -0.09
N PHE A 204 1.15 -15.54 -0.48
CA PHE A 204 1.86 -15.93 -1.72
C PHE A 204 1.16 -15.48 -3.02
N GLU A 205 -0.04 -14.90 -2.91
CA GLU A 205 -0.92 -14.53 -4.02
C GLU A 205 -0.64 -13.11 -4.55
N LEU A 206 0.06 -12.26 -3.80
CA LEU A 206 0.32 -10.86 -4.19
C LEU A 206 1.76 -10.63 -4.68
N LYS A 207 1.91 -9.71 -5.66
CA LYS A 207 3.22 -9.26 -6.13
C LYS A 207 3.98 -8.59 -4.98
N THR A 208 5.30 -8.74 -4.95
CA THR A 208 6.17 -8.09 -3.94
C THR A 208 5.96 -6.57 -3.87
N GLN A 209 5.62 -5.90 -4.96
CA GLN A 209 5.32 -4.46 -4.95
C GLN A 209 4.06 -4.11 -4.16
N SER A 210 3.13 -5.05 -3.98
CA SER A 210 1.88 -4.84 -3.23
C SER A 210 2.14 -4.64 -1.73
N ILE A 211 3.30 -5.06 -1.21
CA ILE A 211 3.66 -4.84 0.21
C ILE A 211 3.80 -3.35 0.57
N PHE A 212 3.97 -2.50 -0.46
CA PHE A 212 4.14 -1.05 -0.37
C PHE A 212 2.81 -0.30 -0.51
N GLU A 213 1.74 -0.97 -0.91
CA GLU A 213 0.42 -0.40 -1.12
C GLU A 213 -0.45 -0.57 0.13
N ALA A 214 -0.82 0.54 0.76
CA ALA A 214 -1.74 0.49 1.89
C ALA A 214 -3.17 0.14 1.42
N SER A 215 -3.82 -0.75 2.16
CA SER A 215 -5.25 -1.03 2.07
C SER A 215 -6.07 0.10 2.68
N VAL A 216 -7.26 0.32 2.13
CA VAL A 216 -8.21 1.33 2.59
C VAL A 216 -9.57 0.66 2.83
N ASN A 217 -10.05 0.70 4.07
CA ASN A 217 -11.29 0.05 4.49
C ASN A 217 -12.26 1.06 5.09
N GLU A 218 -13.50 1.05 4.60
CA GLU A 218 -14.59 1.83 5.19
C GLU A 218 -15.21 1.08 6.37
N GLY A 219 -15.76 1.85 7.31
CA GLY A 219 -16.56 1.33 8.43
C GLY A 219 -17.22 2.46 9.22
N LYS A 220 -17.67 2.13 10.43
CA LYS A 220 -18.38 3.00 11.35
C LYS A 220 -17.94 2.75 12.79
N ILE A 221 -18.18 3.73 13.65
CA ILE A 221 -18.13 3.53 15.10
C ILE A 221 -19.30 2.65 15.54
N SER A 222 -19.00 1.44 15.99
CA SER A 222 -20.00 0.49 16.51
C SER A 222 -20.14 0.57 18.04
N ASN A 223 -19.15 1.13 18.75
CA ASN A 223 -19.25 1.47 20.17
C ASN A 223 -18.16 2.46 20.60
N LYS A 224 -18.49 3.46 21.43
CA LYS A 224 -17.50 4.43 21.98
C LYS A 224 -17.23 4.29 23.48
N ASN A 225 -17.91 3.38 24.16
CA ASN A 225 -17.89 3.24 25.63
C ASN A 225 -17.24 1.92 26.10
N LYS A 226 -16.63 1.16 25.18
CA LYS A 226 -15.98 -0.11 25.51
C LYS A 226 -14.70 0.13 26.31
N LYS A 227 -14.42 -0.79 27.22
CA LYS A 227 -13.17 -0.86 27.96
C LYS A 227 -12.57 -2.26 27.85
N LEU A 228 -11.25 -2.34 27.73
CA LEU A 228 -10.51 -3.59 27.88
C LEU A 228 -10.52 -4.03 29.35
N GLN A 229 -10.07 -5.27 29.62
CA GLN A 229 -10.02 -5.84 30.98
C GLN A 229 -9.19 -5.02 31.97
N ASN A 230 -8.18 -4.29 31.48
CA ASN A 230 -7.37 -3.36 32.26
C ASN A 230 -7.99 -1.95 32.36
N ASN A 231 -9.29 -1.80 32.12
CA ASN A 231 -10.06 -0.55 32.13
C ASN A 231 -9.64 0.50 31.08
N ALA A 232 -8.81 0.14 30.11
CA ALA A 232 -8.45 1.00 28.99
C ALA A 232 -9.65 1.29 28.08
N SER A 233 -9.98 2.57 27.87
CA SER A 233 -11.03 2.99 26.93
C SER A 233 -10.63 2.71 25.48
N VAL A 234 -11.56 2.16 24.69
CA VAL A 234 -11.36 1.87 23.27
C VAL A 234 -12.61 2.20 22.46
N LEU A 235 -12.41 2.58 21.20
CA LEU A 235 -13.46 2.67 20.19
C LEU A 235 -13.60 1.30 19.52
N GLN A 236 -14.83 0.80 19.39
CA GLN A 236 -15.15 -0.39 18.61
C GLN A 236 -15.59 0.04 17.22
N LEU A 237 -15.11 -0.66 16.19
CA LEU A 237 -15.42 -0.37 14.79
C LEU A 237 -16.11 -1.59 14.15
N ASP A 238 -16.82 -1.36 13.05
CA ASP A 238 -17.29 -2.42 12.14
C ASP A 238 -16.55 -2.41 10.79
N ALA A 239 -15.34 -1.83 10.77
CA ALA A 239 -14.43 -1.88 9.61
C ALA A 239 -13.74 -3.25 9.51
N GLN A 240 -13.33 -3.63 8.30
CA GLN A 240 -12.45 -4.78 8.12
C GLN A 240 -11.04 -4.45 8.62
N ALA A 241 -10.51 -5.29 9.50
CA ALA A 241 -9.13 -5.24 9.95
C ALA A 241 -8.62 -6.67 10.14
N ALA A 242 -7.32 -6.85 9.92
CA ALA A 242 -6.65 -8.14 10.00
C ALA A 242 -5.33 -7.99 10.77
N GLY A 243 -4.57 -9.09 10.92
CA GLY A 243 -3.18 -8.99 11.34
C GLY A 243 -2.46 -7.95 10.48
N GLY A 244 -1.62 -7.09 11.09
CA GLY A 244 -0.91 -5.98 10.44
C GLY A 244 -1.63 -4.63 10.41
N SER A 245 -2.95 -4.60 10.65
CA SER A 245 -3.70 -3.35 10.81
C SER A 245 -3.37 -2.60 12.11
N SER A 246 -2.69 -3.22 13.08
CA SER A 246 -2.21 -2.54 14.29
C SER A 246 -1.39 -1.31 13.93
N GLY A 247 -1.79 -0.14 14.45
CA GLY A 247 -1.15 1.14 14.19
C GLY A 247 -1.75 1.93 13.03
N SER A 248 -2.73 1.37 12.31
CA SER A 248 -3.48 2.08 11.27
C SER A 248 -4.29 3.25 11.86
N PRO A 249 -4.26 4.44 11.25
CA PRO A 249 -5.15 5.53 11.62
C PRO A 249 -6.61 5.17 11.30
N VAL A 250 -7.50 5.64 12.16
CA VAL A 250 -8.95 5.66 11.96
C VAL A 250 -9.35 7.11 11.76
N LEU A 251 -9.80 7.45 10.55
CA LEU A 251 -10.07 8.81 10.11
C LEU A 251 -11.56 9.10 10.13
N ASN A 252 -11.94 10.30 10.57
CA ASN A 252 -13.32 10.79 10.47
C ASN A 252 -13.62 11.41 9.09
N ASN A 253 -14.82 11.96 8.96
CA ASN A 253 -15.29 12.65 7.77
C ASN A 253 -14.61 14.02 7.49
N GLN A 254 -13.51 14.34 8.17
CA GLN A 254 -12.67 15.51 7.92
C GLN A 254 -11.23 15.11 7.58
N GLY A 255 -10.91 13.82 7.61
CA GLY A 255 -9.54 13.32 7.46
C GLY A 255 -8.68 13.54 8.69
N GLU A 256 -9.31 13.77 9.84
CA GLU A 256 -8.64 13.83 11.12
C GLU A 256 -8.67 12.45 11.75
N VAL A 257 -7.54 12.05 12.33
CA VAL A 257 -7.44 10.79 13.06
C VAL A 257 -8.29 10.89 14.32
N VAL A 258 -9.21 9.97 14.54
CA VAL A 258 -10.04 9.84 15.76
C VAL A 258 -9.68 8.61 16.60
N GLY A 259 -8.86 7.72 16.05
CA GLY A 259 -8.25 6.63 16.80
C GLY A 259 -7.16 5.92 16.00
N MET A 260 -6.52 4.94 16.63
CA MET A 260 -5.52 4.08 15.99
C MET A 260 -5.84 2.62 16.28
N ILE A 261 -5.97 1.80 15.24
CA ILE A 261 -6.28 0.38 15.37
C ILE A 261 -5.26 -0.28 16.32
N THR A 262 -5.77 -1.09 17.23
CA THR A 262 -5.00 -1.95 18.15
C THR A 262 -5.55 -3.39 18.06
N LEU A 263 -5.20 -4.23 19.03
CA LEU A 263 -5.65 -5.60 19.16
C LEU A 263 -7.18 -5.73 19.06
N ALA A 264 -7.63 -6.78 18.38
CA ALA A 264 -9.02 -7.22 18.38
C ALA A 264 -9.31 -8.20 19.52
N GLY A 265 -10.53 -8.18 20.01
CA GLY A 265 -11.06 -9.30 20.79
C GLY A 265 -11.22 -10.51 19.86
N THR A 266 -10.60 -11.64 20.22
CA THR A 266 -10.87 -12.93 19.58
C THR A 266 -11.97 -13.63 20.35
N ASP A 267 -13.17 -13.72 19.76
CA ASP A 267 -14.11 -14.77 20.15
C ASP A 267 -13.61 -16.08 19.52
N LYS A 268 -12.84 -16.85 20.31
CA LYS A 268 -12.23 -18.12 19.88
C LYS A 268 -13.27 -19.13 19.37
N ASP A 269 -14.55 -18.94 19.70
CA ASP A 269 -15.64 -19.84 19.36
C ASP A 269 -16.40 -19.42 18.08
N LYS A 270 -16.18 -18.21 17.55
CA LYS A 270 -16.97 -17.67 16.41
C LYS A 270 -16.16 -17.16 15.22
N GLY A 271 -14.84 -17.06 15.31
CA GLY A 271 -13.99 -16.65 14.19
C GLY A 271 -14.21 -15.23 13.66
N ALA A 272 -14.96 -14.38 14.38
CA ALA A 272 -15.20 -12.99 13.99
C ALA A 272 -14.17 -12.05 14.65
N PHE A 273 -13.42 -11.30 13.83
CA PHE A 273 -12.49 -10.27 14.26
C PHE A 273 -13.24 -8.94 14.44
N VAL A 274 -13.28 -8.40 15.65
CA VAL A 274 -13.87 -7.09 15.92
C VAL A 274 -12.75 -6.10 16.25
N PRO A 275 -12.44 -5.13 15.36
CA PRO A 275 -11.38 -4.17 15.59
C PRO A 275 -11.72 -3.20 16.72
N PHE A 276 -10.72 -2.93 17.55
CA PHE A 276 -10.71 -1.82 18.49
C PHE A 276 -9.67 -0.79 18.07
N ALA A 277 -9.93 0.47 18.42
CA ALA A 277 -9.02 1.57 18.22
C ALA A 277 -8.76 2.32 19.53
N ILE A 278 -7.50 2.70 19.74
CA ILE A 278 -7.06 3.56 20.82
C ILE A 278 -7.51 5.00 20.49
N PRO A 279 -8.27 5.68 21.36
CA PRO A 279 -8.71 7.06 21.14
C PRO A 279 -7.55 8.06 21.05
N THR A 280 -7.75 9.19 20.37
CA THR A 280 -6.70 10.20 20.14
C THR A 280 -6.17 10.85 21.41
N GLY A 281 -6.94 10.89 22.51
CA GLY A 281 -6.44 11.40 23.78
C GLY A 281 -5.17 10.69 24.28
N ALA A 282 -5.10 9.36 24.11
CA ALA A 282 -3.89 8.59 24.46
C ALA A 282 -2.72 8.89 23.50
N ILE A 283 -3.03 9.10 22.22
CA ILE A 283 -2.05 9.43 21.19
C ILE A 283 -1.44 10.82 21.43
N GLN A 284 -2.27 11.81 21.77
CA GLN A 284 -1.85 13.16 22.13
C GLN A 284 -0.92 13.16 23.35
N GLU A 285 -1.22 12.35 24.36
CA GLU A 285 -0.36 12.22 25.54
C GLU A 285 1.01 11.61 25.19
N SER A 286 1.04 10.60 24.32
CA SER A 286 2.28 10.01 23.80
C SER A 286 3.13 11.02 23.01
N ILE A 287 2.50 11.81 22.12
CA ILE A 287 3.15 12.90 21.36
C ILE A 287 3.76 13.93 22.32
N ARG A 288 3.01 14.36 23.33
CA ARG A 288 3.47 15.31 24.34
C ARG A 288 4.69 14.78 25.10
N ARG A 289 4.67 13.50 25.49
CA ARG A 289 5.77 12.84 26.21
C ARG A 289 7.03 12.66 25.37
N SER A 290 6.88 12.48 24.05
CA SER A 290 8.04 12.37 23.16
C SER A 290 8.70 13.70 22.85
N GLY A 291 8.11 14.84 23.26
CA GLY A 291 8.62 16.18 22.97
C GLY A 291 8.39 16.64 21.53
N THR A 292 7.53 15.96 20.76
CA THR A 292 7.14 16.37 19.41
C THR A 292 5.76 17.03 19.42
N VAL A 293 5.29 17.44 18.26
CA VAL A 293 3.95 18.03 18.06
C VAL A 293 3.27 17.42 16.84
N ASN A 294 1.94 17.40 16.85
CA ASN A 294 1.17 17.10 15.64
C ASN A 294 1.00 18.37 14.80
N GLU A 295 1.73 18.47 13.70
CA GLU A 295 1.69 19.64 12.82
C GLU A 295 1.81 19.25 11.36
N GLN A 296 1.08 19.92 10.48
CA GLN A 296 1.17 19.71 9.04
C GLN A 296 2.26 20.59 8.43
N GLY A 297 2.96 20.06 7.45
CA GLY A 297 4.02 20.73 6.71
C GLY A 297 3.55 21.37 5.41
N VAL A 298 4.50 21.94 4.68
CA VAL A 298 4.24 22.58 3.38
C VAL A 298 3.68 21.60 2.35
N ILE A 299 4.09 20.33 2.39
CA ILE A 299 3.65 19.35 1.41
C ILE A 299 2.18 18.97 1.59
N ASP A 300 1.66 18.98 2.82
CA ASP A 300 0.25 18.66 3.08
C ASP A 300 -0.67 19.67 2.39
N ARG A 301 -0.28 20.96 2.43
CA ARG A 301 -0.99 22.03 1.71
C ARG A 301 -0.83 21.89 0.21
N LEU A 302 0.39 21.74 -0.30
CA LEU A 302 0.65 21.63 -1.74
C LEU A 302 -0.07 20.44 -2.37
N TYR A 303 -0.01 19.29 -1.70
CA TYR A 303 -0.68 18.07 -2.16
C TYR A 303 -2.20 18.24 -2.16
N ARG A 304 -2.75 18.87 -1.12
CA ARG A 304 -4.19 19.16 -1.04
C ARG A 304 -4.65 20.06 -2.18
N GLU A 305 -3.96 21.17 -2.39
CA GLU A 305 -4.24 22.10 -3.49
C GLU A 305 -4.13 21.40 -4.85
N GLY A 306 -3.09 20.56 -5.04
CA GLY A 306 -2.91 19.80 -6.27
C GLY A 306 -4.07 18.85 -6.56
N LEU A 307 -4.54 18.10 -5.55
CA LEU A 307 -5.70 17.22 -5.69
C LEU A 307 -6.99 17.99 -5.99
N GLU A 308 -7.20 19.15 -5.37
CA GLU A 308 -8.36 19.99 -5.65
C GLU A 308 -8.38 20.52 -7.09
N LEU A 309 -7.23 20.97 -7.60
CA LEU A 309 -7.06 21.39 -8.98
C LEU A 309 -7.30 20.22 -9.94
N TYR A 310 -6.73 19.05 -9.62
CA TYR A 310 -6.88 17.83 -10.40
C TYR A 310 -8.36 17.42 -10.52
N TRP A 311 -9.13 17.46 -9.43
CA TRP A 311 -10.57 17.17 -9.47
C TRP A 311 -11.38 18.23 -10.21
N LYS A 312 -10.95 19.49 -10.19
CA LYS A 312 -11.52 20.57 -11.01
C LYS A 312 -11.11 20.48 -12.49
N GLN A 313 -10.30 19.49 -12.86
CA GLN A 313 -9.77 19.27 -14.21
C GLN A 313 -8.81 20.38 -14.67
N ASP A 314 -8.21 21.11 -13.71
CA ASP A 314 -7.05 21.98 -13.95
C ASP A 314 -5.79 21.13 -13.76
N TYR A 315 -5.46 20.34 -14.79
CA TYR A 315 -4.38 19.36 -14.73
C TYR A 315 -3.01 20.03 -14.84
N LYS A 316 -2.91 21.16 -15.56
CA LYS A 316 -1.69 21.99 -15.57
C LYS A 316 -1.36 22.50 -14.17
N GLY A 317 -2.33 23.13 -13.49
CA GLY A 317 -2.16 23.62 -12.13
C GLY A 317 -1.87 22.50 -11.13
N ALA A 318 -2.59 21.38 -11.25
CA ALA A 318 -2.37 20.21 -10.41
C ALA A 318 -0.95 19.64 -10.57
N LYS A 319 -0.50 19.45 -11.81
CA LYS A 319 0.84 18.94 -12.12
C LYS A 319 1.93 19.80 -11.46
N THR A 320 1.85 21.12 -11.56
CA THR A 320 2.83 22.02 -10.92
C THR A 320 2.90 21.80 -9.40
N LYS A 321 1.76 21.65 -8.74
CA LYS A 321 1.72 21.35 -7.29
C LYS A 321 2.31 19.98 -6.99
N PHE A 322 1.99 18.98 -7.80
CA PHE A 322 2.50 17.62 -7.61
C PHE A 322 4.02 17.52 -7.82
N GLU A 323 4.58 18.22 -8.80
CA GLU A 323 6.02 18.30 -9.02
C GLU A 323 6.74 18.96 -7.83
N ALA A 324 6.14 19.98 -7.22
CA ALA A 324 6.67 20.59 -6.00
C ALA A 324 6.66 19.61 -4.82
N VAL A 325 5.58 18.83 -4.65
CA VAL A 325 5.52 17.76 -3.64
C VAL A 325 6.61 16.71 -3.89
N LYS A 326 6.76 16.24 -5.14
CA LYS A 326 7.80 15.28 -5.51
C LYS A 326 9.22 15.78 -5.20
N GLY A 327 9.49 17.06 -5.45
CA GLY A 327 10.77 17.69 -5.12
C GLY A 327 11.06 17.76 -3.62
N LEU A 328 10.02 17.89 -2.79
CA LEU A 328 10.14 18.02 -1.33
C LEU A 328 10.15 16.67 -0.61
N PHE A 329 9.44 15.67 -1.14
CA PHE A 329 9.32 14.33 -0.58
C PHE A 329 9.22 13.28 -1.70
N PRO A 330 10.36 12.82 -2.26
CA PRO A 330 10.38 11.88 -3.38
C PRO A 330 9.70 10.53 -3.08
N GLN A 331 9.65 10.11 -1.82
CA GLN A 331 9.05 8.84 -1.39
C GLN A 331 7.50 8.89 -1.30
N HIS A 332 6.87 9.97 -1.77
CA HIS A 332 5.43 10.14 -1.74
C HIS A 332 4.70 9.05 -2.55
N SER A 333 3.75 8.33 -1.93
CA SER A 333 3.13 7.13 -2.53
C SER A 333 2.39 7.39 -3.85
N GLU A 334 1.66 8.51 -3.95
CA GLU A 334 0.75 8.75 -5.08
C GLU A 334 1.31 9.66 -6.19
N ILE A 335 2.44 10.36 -5.96
CA ILE A 335 2.74 11.57 -6.72
C ILE A 335 3.14 11.28 -8.16
N ASP A 336 3.89 10.20 -8.38
CA ASP A 336 4.35 9.81 -9.70
C ASP A 336 3.19 9.42 -10.62
N GLN A 337 2.19 8.72 -10.09
CA GLN A 337 1.01 8.36 -10.84
C GLN A 337 0.15 9.58 -11.16
N LEU A 338 -0.01 10.50 -10.21
CA LEU A 338 -0.79 11.73 -10.40
C LEU A 338 -0.14 12.69 -11.41
N ILE A 339 1.19 12.78 -11.44
CA ILE A 339 1.92 13.54 -12.45
C ILE A 339 1.69 12.92 -13.84
N ARG A 340 1.94 11.61 -14.00
CA ARG A 340 1.75 10.91 -15.28
C ARG A 340 0.32 11.03 -15.80
N ASP A 341 -0.68 10.85 -14.93
CA ASP A 341 -2.08 10.97 -15.32
C ASP A 341 -2.44 12.41 -15.71
N SER A 342 -1.93 13.41 -14.98
CA SER A 342 -2.12 14.82 -15.35
C SER A 342 -1.50 15.13 -16.72
N GLU A 343 -0.31 14.61 -17.01
CA GLU A 343 0.36 14.77 -18.31
C GLU A 343 -0.46 14.16 -19.44
N GLN A 344 -0.97 12.94 -19.25
CA GLN A 344 -1.81 12.26 -20.23
C GLN A 344 -3.09 13.07 -20.50
N LYS A 345 -3.76 13.54 -19.44
CA LYS A 345 -5.00 14.33 -19.58
C LYS A 345 -4.79 15.70 -20.22
N ILE A 346 -3.62 16.32 -20.02
CA ILE A 346 -3.22 17.52 -20.75
C ILE A 346 -3.05 17.19 -22.24
N ALA A 347 -2.33 16.11 -22.56
CA ALA A 347 -2.10 15.69 -23.95
C ALA A 347 -3.40 15.34 -24.68
N ASP A 348 -4.37 14.75 -23.97
CA ASP A 348 -5.68 14.37 -24.51
C ASP A 348 -6.67 15.55 -24.62
N ASN A 349 -6.26 16.78 -24.26
CA ASN A 349 -7.11 17.98 -24.19
C ASN A 349 -8.28 17.88 -23.20
N TRP A 350 -8.08 17.21 -22.05
CA TRP A 350 -9.07 17.16 -20.97
C TRP A 350 -8.90 18.28 -19.95
N ASP A 351 -7.81 19.05 -20.07
CA ASP A 351 -7.47 20.19 -19.23
C ASP A 351 -8.44 21.36 -19.45
N LYS A 352 -9.01 21.86 -18.34
CA LYS A 352 -10.00 22.95 -18.32
C LYS A 352 -9.45 24.26 -17.77
N THR A 353 -8.14 24.42 -17.65
CA THR A 353 -7.50 25.65 -17.17
C THR A 353 -7.93 26.88 -17.98
N ASP A 354 -8.25 26.70 -19.27
CA ASP A 354 -8.64 27.78 -20.19
C ASP A 354 -10.17 27.91 -20.39
N TYR A 355 -11.00 27.20 -19.61
CA TYR A 355 -12.45 27.13 -19.82
C TYR A 355 -13.13 28.48 -19.54
N THR A 356 -13.33 29.27 -20.58
CA THR A 356 -13.92 30.60 -20.48
C THR A 356 -15.47 30.48 -20.51
N PRO A 357 -16.21 31.04 -19.54
CA PRO A 357 -17.67 30.88 -19.40
C PRO A 357 -18.54 31.33 -20.60
N TRP A 358 -17.99 32.09 -21.55
CA TRP A 358 -18.76 32.66 -22.68
C TRP A 358 -19.21 31.61 -23.72
N LEU A 359 -18.55 30.45 -23.82
CA LEU A 359 -18.96 29.39 -24.75
C LEU A 359 -20.28 28.72 -24.35
N VAL A 360 -20.57 28.63 -23.04
CA VAL A 360 -21.87 28.17 -22.52
C VAL A 360 -22.96 29.23 -22.74
N ALA A 361 -22.59 30.52 -22.67
CA ALA A 361 -23.51 31.61 -22.97
C ALA A 361 -23.97 31.60 -24.44
N ILE A 362 -23.09 31.28 -25.40
CA ILE A 362 -23.46 31.15 -26.82
C ILE A 362 -24.36 29.92 -27.06
N GLY A 363 -24.05 28.78 -26.44
CA GLY A 363 -24.89 27.58 -26.51
C GLY A 363 -26.28 27.79 -25.90
N GLY A 364 -26.36 28.48 -24.77
CA GLY A 364 -27.61 28.88 -24.12
C GLY A 364 -28.42 29.90 -24.93
N PHE A 365 -27.75 30.83 -25.62
CA PHE A 365 -28.41 31.82 -26.48
C PHE A 365 -29.03 31.18 -27.73
N LEU A 366 -28.31 30.22 -28.35
CA LEU A 366 -28.80 29.49 -29.52
C LEU A 366 -29.95 28.52 -29.19
N ALA A 367 -29.90 27.87 -28.02
CA ALA A 367 -31.00 27.02 -27.52
C ALA A 367 -32.21 27.85 -27.05
N GLY A 368 -31.98 29.01 -26.43
CA GLY A 368 -33.03 29.94 -26.00
C GLY A 368 -33.82 30.52 -27.17
N THR A 369 -33.15 30.88 -28.27
CA THR A 369 -33.82 31.41 -29.48
C THR A 369 -34.69 30.37 -30.19
N THR A 370 -34.27 29.10 -30.23
CA THR A 370 -35.09 28.01 -30.78
C THR A 370 -36.28 27.69 -29.89
N ALA A 371 -36.12 27.69 -28.57
CA ALA A 371 -37.21 27.49 -27.62
C ALA A 371 -38.24 28.63 -27.65
N VAL A 372 -37.79 29.88 -27.79
CA VAL A 372 -38.68 31.05 -27.94
C VAL A 372 -39.47 31.00 -29.24
N LEU A 373 -38.85 30.58 -30.36
CA LEU A 373 -39.55 30.43 -31.63
C LEU A 373 -40.61 29.30 -31.59
N LEU A 374 -40.31 28.18 -30.94
CA LEU A 374 -41.26 27.09 -30.69
C LEU A 374 -42.41 27.54 -29.77
N PHE A 375 -42.10 28.29 -28.71
CA PHE A 375 -43.08 28.78 -27.75
C PHE A 375 -44.01 29.86 -28.33
N VAL A 376 -43.51 30.76 -29.17
CA VAL A 376 -44.32 31.76 -29.88
C VAL A 376 -45.25 31.11 -30.91
N ASN A 377 -44.81 30.01 -31.56
CA ASN A 377 -45.65 29.29 -32.51
C ASN A 377 -46.76 28.48 -31.81
N LEU A 378 -46.48 27.92 -30.63
CA LEU A 378 -47.45 27.22 -29.79
C LEU A 378 -48.47 28.18 -29.13
N ARG A 379 -48.07 29.41 -28.79
CA ARG A 379 -48.99 30.43 -28.24
C ARG A 379 -49.97 31.03 -29.25
N LYS A 380 -49.74 30.89 -30.57
CA LYS A 380 -50.74 31.30 -31.58
C LYS A 380 -51.97 30.37 -31.64
N GLN A 381 -51.88 29.15 -31.10
CA GLN A 381 -52.99 28.19 -31.10
C GLN A 381 -53.84 28.16 -29.82
N SER A 382 -53.38 28.79 -28.74
CA SER A 382 -54.11 28.79 -27.47
C SER A 382 -54.48 30.21 -27.06
N ARG A 383 -55.55 30.73 -27.65
CA ARG A 383 -56.33 31.84 -27.09
C ARG A 383 -57.67 31.28 -26.62
N SER A 384 -57.80 31.03 -25.32
CA SER A 384 -59.06 31.27 -24.59
C SER A 384 -58.86 31.17 -23.07
N ASN A 385 -59.31 32.22 -22.39
CA ASN A 385 -59.85 32.31 -21.02
C ASN A 385 -58.92 32.52 -19.81
N ALA A 386 -59.06 33.74 -19.27
CA ALA A 386 -59.20 34.20 -17.86
C ALA A 386 -58.14 33.76 -16.82
N ALA A 387 -57.31 34.66 -16.26
CA ALA A 387 -57.55 35.79 -15.35
C ALA A 387 -57.59 35.41 -13.85
N ALA A 388 -56.57 35.83 -13.09
CA ALA A 388 -56.64 36.35 -11.70
C ALA A 388 -55.23 36.80 -11.22
N SER A 389 -55.21 37.83 -10.38
CA SER A 389 -54.11 38.71 -9.97
C SER A 389 -53.62 38.51 -8.53
N THR A 390 -52.37 38.85 -8.22
CA THR A 390 -51.83 39.63 -7.06
C THR A 390 -50.30 39.43 -7.01
N GLU A 391 -49.46 40.44 -7.21
CA GLU A 391 -48.98 41.54 -6.32
C GLU A 391 -47.61 41.21 -5.68
N TYR A 392 -46.70 42.18 -5.74
CA TYR A 392 -45.25 42.06 -5.54
C TYR A 392 -44.81 42.30 -4.09
N ALA A 393 -43.69 41.68 -3.69
CA ALA A 393 -42.87 42.15 -2.59
C ALA A 393 -41.37 42.03 -2.96
N GLU A 394 -40.69 43.16 -2.93
CA GLU A 394 -39.27 43.40 -3.21
C GLU A 394 -38.47 43.28 -1.91
N TYR A 395 -37.31 42.62 -1.93
CA TYR A 395 -36.38 42.53 -0.78
C TYR A 395 -35.01 43.12 -1.17
N PRO A 396 -34.37 43.91 -0.29
CA PRO A 396 -33.18 44.69 -0.60
C PRO A 396 -31.89 43.86 -0.57
N THR A 397 -30.95 44.26 -1.42
CA THR A 397 -29.54 43.85 -1.44
C THR A 397 -28.75 44.39 -0.23
N PRO A 398 -27.88 43.60 0.42
CA PRO A 398 -26.92 44.13 1.38
C PRO A 398 -25.67 44.69 0.70
N ASP A 399 -25.20 45.82 1.23
CA ASP A 399 -24.01 46.56 0.84
C ASP A 399 -22.69 45.79 1.01
N ALA A 400 -21.72 46.19 0.19
CA ALA A 400 -20.33 45.74 0.19
C ALA A 400 -19.60 46.13 1.48
N VAL A 401 -18.79 45.22 2.01
CA VAL A 401 -17.83 45.46 3.10
C VAL A 401 -16.42 45.38 2.52
N GLU A 402 -15.65 46.47 2.68
CA GLU A 402 -14.23 46.57 2.34
C GLU A 402 -13.34 45.69 3.24
N GLU A 403 -12.37 45.01 2.64
CA GLU A 403 -11.26 44.34 3.34
C GLU A 403 -10.06 45.29 3.49
N PRO A 404 -9.38 45.34 4.66
CA PRO A 404 -8.13 46.05 4.79
C PRO A 404 -6.94 45.19 4.35
N ARG A 405 -6.11 45.80 3.50
CA ARG A 405 -4.83 45.29 3.00
C ARG A 405 -3.72 45.58 4.03
N ILE A 406 -2.99 44.56 4.48
CA ILE A 406 -1.74 44.72 5.24
C ILE A 406 -0.60 44.08 4.44
N GLU A 407 0.30 44.93 3.93
CA GLU A 407 1.61 44.54 3.40
C GLU A 407 2.58 44.34 4.58
N GLN A 408 3.20 43.17 4.67
CA GLN A 408 4.46 43.00 5.40
C GLN A 408 5.46 42.21 4.56
N GLU A 409 6.58 42.88 4.31
CA GLU A 409 7.80 42.44 3.67
C GLU A 409 8.56 41.50 4.62
N VAL A 410 8.88 40.28 4.17
CA VAL A 410 9.69 39.31 4.94
C VAL A 410 10.95 38.97 4.13
N GLU A 411 12.08 39.43 4.64
CA GLU A 411 13.42 39.11 4.15
C GLU A 411 13.72 37.59 4.26
N SER A 412 14.37 37.06 3.22
CA SER A 412 14.82 35.67 3.14
C SER A 412 16.19 35.48 3.81
N PRO A 413 16.37 34.52 4.74
CA PRO A 413 17.70 34.13 5.18
C PRO A 413 18.34 33.10 4.24
N SER A 414 19.59 33.36 3.89
CA SER A 414 20.49 32.57 3.06
C SER A 414 20.71 31.13 3.53
N LEU A 415 20.57 30.18 2.59
CA LEU A 415 20.95 28.77 2.74
C LEU A 415 22.47 28.60 2.91
N GLN A 416 22.91 28.02 4.03
CA GLN A 416 24.25 27.42 4.13
C GLN A 416 24.17 25.94 3.76
N VAL A 417 24.88 25.58 2.70
CA VAL A 417 25.04 24.22 2.18
C VAL A 417 25.94 23.43 3.13
N ILE A 418 25.37 22.46 3.86
CA ILE A 418 26.15 21.45 4.58
C ILE A 418 26.27 20.23 3.66
N THR A 419 27.49 19.94 3.19
CA THR A 419 27.79 18.79 2.34
C THR A 419 27.84 17.49 3.17
N PRO A 420 27.20 16.39 2.73
CA PRO A 420 27.26 15.11 3.43
C PRO A 420 28.47 14.30 2.91
N SER A 421 29.60 14.37 3.61
CA SER A 421 30.80 13.56 3.26
C SER A 421 31.33 12.69 4.40
N ARG A 422 30.48 12.24 5.34
CA ARG A 422 30.88 11.30 6.41
C ARG A 422 29.77 10.33 6.90
N VAL A 423 29.04 9.67 6.00
CA VAL A 423 28.20 8.51 6.36
C VAL A 423 28.52 7.25 5.54
N SER A 424 29.59 7.25 4.73
CA SER A 424 29.82 6.19 3.73
C SER A 424 30.53 4.92 4.22
N HIS A 425 30.65 4.64 5.52
CA HIS A 425 31.43 3.48 6.02
C HIS A 425 30.69 2.50 6.94
N MET A 426 29.38 2.35 6.74
CA MET A 426 28.62 1.18 7.16
C MET A 426 27.48 1.02 6.14
N TYR A 427 27.04 -0.21 5.84
CA TYR A 427 26.14 -0.57 4.72
C TYR A 427 26.85 -0.77 3.38
N ARG A 428 27.35 -1.99 3.18
CA ARG A 428 27.66 -2.49 1.84
C ARG A 428 26.34 -2.80 1.10
N PRO A 429 26.21 -2.48 -0.20
CA PRO A 429 25.05 -2.79 -1.06
C PRO A 429 24.61 -4.27 -1.10
N ALA A 430 25.45 -5.18 -0.60
CA ALA A 430 25.18 -6.62 -0.56
C ALA A 430 23.94 -7.02 0.29
N THR A 431 23.38 -6.13 1.11
CA THR A 431 22.19 -6.43 1.93
C THR A 431 20.87 -6.09 1.24
N LEU A 432 20.86 -5.31 0.16
CA LEU A 432 19.70 -5.18 -0.74
C LEU A 432 19.59 -6.34 -1.73
N MET A 433 20.70 -7.02 -2.02
CA MET A 433 20.71 -8.23 -2.85
C MET A 433 19.91 -9.40 -2.25
N SER A 434 19.62 -9.41 -0.94
CA SER A 434 18.82 -10.49 -0.32
C SER A 434 17.30 -10.29 -0.41
N LEU A 435 16.82 -9.19 -1.00
CA LEU A 435 15.41 -9.00 -1.35
C LEU A 435 15.09 -9.40 -2.80
N GLN A 436 16.11 -9.82 -3.55
CA GLN A 436 15.98 -10.39 -4.89
C GLN A 436 15.85 -11.91 -4.80
N THR A 437 14.68 -12.40 -4.41
CA THR A 437 14.44 -13.85 -4.33
C THR A 437 14.49 -14.47 -5.72
N THR A 438 15.29 -15.51 -5.95
CA THR A 438 15.22 -16.34 -7.16
C THR A 438 13.82 -16.95 -7.29
N TYR A 439 13.24 -16.98 -8.48
CA TYR A 439 11.88 -17.49 -8.70
C TYR A 439 11.69 -18.09 -10.08
N VAL A 440 10.60 -18.85 -10.23
CA VAL A 440 10.02 -19.19 -11.54
C VAL A 440 8.61 -18.62 -11.66
N GLU A 441 8.28 -18.09 -12.83
CA GLU A 441 6.95 -17.60 -13.20
C GLU A 441 6.35 -18.49 -14.27
N LEU A 442 5.15 -19.02 -14.05
CA LEU A 442 4.40 -19.81 -15.01
C LEU A 442 3.27 -18.95 -15.59
N LYS A 443 3.23 -18.84 -16.92
CA LYS A 443 2.16 -18.18 -17.68
C LYS A 443 1.36 -19.22 -18.44
N ASN A 444 0.08 -19.39 -18.14
CA ASN A 444 -0.77 -20.26 -18.95
C ASN A 444 -1.28 -19.56 -20.25
N PRO A 445 -1.83 -20.30 -21.22
CA PRO A 445 -2.36 -19.74 -22.47
C PRO A 445 -3.46 -18.68 -22.30
N GLN A 446 -4.15 -18.69 -21.16
CA GLN A 446 -5.21 -17.72 -20.83
C GLN A 446 -4.64 -16.43 -20.22
N GLY A 447 -3.32 -16.33 -20.07
CA GLY A 447 -2.62 -15.17 -19.52
C GLY A 447 -2.54 -15.14 -18.00
N VAL A 448 -2.99 -16.19 -17.30
CA VAL A 448 -2.86 -16.31 -15.84
C VAL A 448 -1.41 -16.61 -15.51
N MET A 449 -0.86 -15.79 -14.61
CA MET A 449 0.51 -15.90 -14.11
C MET A 449 0.51 -16.45 -12.70
N LEU A 450 1.36 -17.44 -12.42
CA LEU A 450 1.66 -17.90 -11.07
C LEU A 450 3.16 -17.84 -10.82
N LYS A 451 3.56 -17.58 -9.58
CA LYS A 451 4.96 -17.41 -9.20
C LYS A 451 5.33 -18.35 -8.08
N LEU A 452 6.48 -19.01 -8.21
CA LEU A 452 7.07 -19.87 -7.18
C LEU A 452 8.44 -19.30 -6.80
N ASN A 453 8.57 -18.84 -5.56
CA ASN A 453 9.83 -18.34 -5.01
C ASN A 453 10.73 -19.52 -4.60
N LEU A 454 11.99 -19.49 -5.02
CA LEU A 454 12.95 -20.57 -4.84
C LEU A 454 14.00 -20.17 -3.79
N GLN A 455 13.72 -20.47 -2.53
CA GLN A 455 14.59 -20.15 -1.37
C GLN A 455 15.21 -21.39 -0.68
N GLY A 456 14.94 -22.59 -1.19
CA GLY A 456 15.21 -23.88 -0.55
C GLY A 456 15.93 -24.83 -1.50
N ASP A 457 16.22 -26.05 -1.06
CA ASP A 457 17.09 -26.93 -1.86
C ASP A 457 16.37 -27.64 -3.01
N SER A 458 15.04 -27.80 -2.93
CA SER A 458 14.25 -28.51 -3.95
C SER A 458 12.80 -28.01 -4.01
N TYR A 459 12.22 -28.02 -5.21
CA TYR A 459 10.84 -27.62 -5.50
C TYR A 459 10.20 -28.51 -6.55
N ARG A 460 8.87 -28.60 -6.54
CA ARG A 460 8.05 -29.48 -7.37
C ARG A 460 6.90 -28.71 -8.03
N ILE A 461 6.72 -28.92 -9.33
CA ILE A 461 5.63 -28.34 -10.12
C ILE A 461 4.77 -29.47 -10.66
N GLY A 462 3.48 -29.46 -10.33
CA GLY A 462 2.52 -30.48 -10.73
C GLY A 462 1.09 -30.10 -10.36
N ARG A 463 0.11 -30.80 -10.93
CA ARG A 463 -1.32 -30.63 -10.56
C ARG A 463 -1.71 -31.35 -9.27
N ASP A 464 -0.87 -32.26 -8.78
CA ASP A 464 -1.07 -32.89 -7.48
C ASP A 464 -0.79 -31.88 -6.35
N ARG A 465 -1.83 -31.52 -5.59
CA ARG A 465 -1.72 -30.55 -4.50
C ARG A 465 -0.88 -31.05 -3.32
N ASP A 466 -0.81 -32.36 -3.12
CA ASP A 466 -0.07 -32.95 -2.00
C ASP A 466 1.42 -33.13 -2.34
N TRP A 467 1.77 -32.98 -3.63
CA TRP A 467 3.15 -33.14 -4.12
C TRP A 467 3.76 -31.83 -4.65
N SER A 468 2.96 -30.90 -5.19
CA SER A 468 3.45 -29.67 -5.81
C SER A 468 3.62 -28.53 -4.80
N ASP A 469 4.68 -27.74 -5.00
CA ASP A 469 4.96 -26.52 -4.23
C ASP A 469 4.28 -25.26 -4.82
N ILE A 470 3.44 -25.41 -5.85
CA ILE A 470 2.67 -24.33 -6.48
C ILE A 470 1.21 -24.77 -6.70
N ASP A 471 0.23 -23.94 -6.32
CA ASP A 471 -1.19 -24.29 -6.44
C ASP A 471 -1.69 -24.06 -7.87
N LEU A 472 -1.96 -25.16 -8.59
CA LEU A 472 -2.45 -25.15 -9.97
C LEU A 472 -3.95 -25.51 -10.08
N THR A 473 -4.74 -25.30 -9.01
CA THR A 473 -6.18 -25.67 -9.01
C THR A 473 -7.10 -24.72 -9.79
N GLY A 474 -6.60 -23.56 -10.22
CA GLY A 474 -7.33 -22.67 -11.12
C GLY A 474 -7.57 -23.27 -12.52
N SER A 475 -8.38 -22.60 -13.33
CA SER A 475 -8.56 -22.99 -14.73
C SER A 475 -7.29 -22.73 -15.57
N GLY A 476 -7.04 -23.57 -16.58
CA GLY A 476 -5.99 -23.34 -17.58
C GLY A 476 -4.65 -24.03 -17.34
N TRP A 477 -4.53 -24.84 -16.28
CA TRP A 477 -3.28 -25.56 -15.96
C TRP A 477 -3.26 -27.02 -16.42
N ASN A 478 -4.26 -27.46 -17.20
CA ASN A 478 -4.39 -28.86 -17.65
C ASN A 478 -3.18 -29.35 -18.47
N VAL A 479 -2.41 -28.43 -19.05
CA VAL A 479 -1.16 -28.69 -19.76
C VAL A 479 -0.06 -29.18 -18.81
N ILE A 480 -0.09 -28.82 -17.53
CA ILE A 480 0.83 -29.32 -16.51
C ILE A 480 0.43 -30.74 -16.11
N SER A 481 1.39 -31.65 -15.99
CA SER A 481 1.16 -33.03 -15.57
C SER A 481 0.88 -33.13 -14.06
N TRP A 482 0.37 -34.28 -13.60
CA TRP A 482 0.11 -34.51 -12.16
C TRP A 482 1.39 -34.29 -11.33
N HIS A 483 2.51 -34.88 -11.76
CA HIS A 483 3.86 -34.48 -11.39
C HIS A 483 4.61 -34.07 -12.67
N HIS A 484 5.11 -32.84 -12.74
CA HIS A 484 5.60 -32.29 -14.00
C HIS A 484 7.08 -31.90 -13.99
N ALA A 485 7.56 -31.26 -12.94
CA ALA A 485 8.96 -30.88 -12.84
C ALA A 485 9.48 -30.93 -11.41
N VAL A 486 10.79 -31.19 -11.27
CA VAL A 486 11.55 -30.99 -10.04
C VAL A 486 12.63 -29.96 -10.31
N LEU A 487 12.81 -29.00 -9.41
CA LEU A 487 13.90 -28.04 -9.43
C LEU A 487 14.79 -28.31 -8.22
N ASN A 488 16.09 -28.48 -8.44
CA ASN A 488 17.06 -28.66 -7.36
C ASN A 488 18.10 -27.56 -7.40
N LYS A 489 18.48 -27.05 -6.22
CA LYS A 489 19.48 -25.99 -6.12
C LYS A 489 20.87 -26.50 -6.53
N GLU A 490 21.53 -25.80 -7.43
CA GLU A 490 22.87 -26.08 -7.92
C GLU A 490 23.67 -24.77 -7.99
N GLY A 491 24.53 -24.57 -6.98
CA GLY A 491 25.21 -23.29 -6.76
C GLY A 491 24.21 -22.17 -6.44
N GLU A 492 24.32 -21.06 -7.18
CA GLU A 492 23.41 -19.92 -7.07
C GLU A 492 22.14 -20.09 -7.91
N ASN A 493 22.05 -21.13 -8.75
CA ASN A 493 20.93 -21.38 -9.65
C ASN A 493 20.16 -22.67 -9.30
N TYR A 494 19.14 -22.98 -10.10
CA TYR A 494 18.39 -24.23 -9.99
C TYR A 494 18.50 -25.03 -11.28
N ARG A 495 18.65 -26.35 -11.14
CA ARG A 495 18.52 -27.29 -12.25
C ARG A 495 17.10 -27.84 -12.28
N ILE A 496 16.44 -27.71 -13.42
CA ILE A 496 15.10 -28.25 -13.64
C ILE A 496 15.16 -29.61 -14.35
N TYR A 497 14.34 -30.54 -13.91
CA TYR A 497 14.20 -31.87 -14.47
C TYR A 497 12.75 -32.08 -14.93
N ASP A 498 12.58 -32.76 -16.07
CA ASP A 498 11.28 -33.13 -16.60
C ASP A 498 10.75 -34.40 -15.91
N GLY A 499 9.64 -34.27 -15.17
CA GLY A 499 9.01 -35.35 -14.41
C GLY A 499 9.23 -35.27 -12.90
N ASP A 500 9.05 -36.39 -12.20
CA ASP A 500 9.16 -36.49 -10.73
C ASP A 500 10.47 -37.09 -10.22
N GLY A 501 11.47 -37.22 -11.12
CA GLY A 501 12.74 -37.89 -10.84
C GLY A 501 12.71 -39.41 -11.07
N THR A 502 11.54 -40.00 -11.32
CA THR A 502 11.39 -41.43 -11.68
C THR A 502 10.69 -41.64 -13.01
N LYS A 503 9.71 -40.78 -13.34
CA LYS A 503 8.92 -40.84 -14.56
C LYS A 503 8.88 -39.47 -15.22
N LEU A 504 9.07 -39.44 -16.54
CA LEU A 504 8.92 -38.25 -17.37
C LEU A 504 7.49 -37.67 -17.28
N SER A 505 7.37 -36.35 -17.40
CA SER A 505 6.06 -35.71 -17.51
C SER A 505 5.38 -36.07 -18.83
N THR A 506 4.05 -35.98 -18.87
CA THR A 506 3.25 -36.32 -20.06
C THR A 506 3.41 -35.29 -21.17
N ASN A 507 3.52 -34.01 -20.79
CA ASN A 507 3.47 -32.89 -21.72
C ASN A 507 4.82 -32.21 -21.95
N ARG A 508 5.89 -32.76 -21.36
CA ARG A 508 7.31 -32.40 -21.51
C ARG A 508 7.63 -30.92 -21.27
N ILE A 509 8.93 -30.64 -21.14
CA ILE A 509 9.47 -29.27 -20.98
C ILE A 509 10.50 -29.04 -22.08
N TRP A 510 10.46 -27.89 -22.75
CA TRP A 510 11.41 -27.51 -23.80
C TRP A 510 12.09 -26.19 -23.50
N ILE A 511 13.36 -26.11 -23.87
CA ILE A 511 14.13 -24.87 -23.95
C ILE A 511 14.83 -24.83 -25.30
N ASP A 512 14.80 -23.69 -25.99
CA ASP A 512 15.36 -23.53 -27.35
C ASP A 512 14.93 -24.66 -28.33
N ASP A 513 13.64 -25.04 -28.24
CA ASP A 513 13.00 -26.12 -29.00
C ASP A 513 13.61 -27.52 -28.82
N ARG A 514 14.38 -27.73 -27.74
CA ARG A 514 14.91 -29.04 -27.32
C ARG A 514 14.24 -29.50 -26.02
N PRO A 515 13.80 -30.76 -25.92
CA PRO A 515 13.20 -31.26 -24.70
C PRO A 515 14.25 -31.45 -23.60
N ILE A 516 13.90 -31.10 -22.38
CA ILE A 516 14.74 -31.31 -21.19
C ILE A 516 14.74 -32.80 -20.84
N ASP A 517 15.91 -33.30 -20.47
CA ASP A 517 16.12 -34.68 -20.06
C ASP A 517 15.78 -34.87 -18.58
N SER A 518 15.09 -35.97 -18.25
CA SER A 518 14.69 -36.29 -16.85
C SER A 518 15.85 -36.62 -15.92
N ARG A 519 17.03 -36.98 -16.43
CA ARG A 519 18.21 -37.38 -15.65
C ARG A 519 19.28 -36.31 -15.65
N GLU A 520 19.55 -35.68 -16.79
CA GLU A 520 20.56 -34.63 -16.89
C GLU A 520 20.01 -33.26 -16.45
N GLY A 521 18.73 -33.01 -16.68
CA GLY A 521 18.08 -31.73 -16.40
C GLY A 521 18.71 -30.56 -17.17
N HIS A 522 18.22 -29.35 -16.90
CA HIS A 522 18.77 -28.11 -17.44
C HIS A 522 19.10 -27.15 -16.32
N LEU A 523 20.33 -26.65 -16.26
CA LEU A 523 20.74 -25.64 -15.29
C LEU A 523 20.21 -24.28 -15.74
N LEU A 524 19.23 -23.76 -15.01
CA LEU A 524 18.55 -22.52 -15.34
C LEU A 524 19.46 -21.30 -15.17
N LYS A 525 19.40 -20.39 -16.13
CA LYS A 525 20.07 -19.09 -16.11
C LYS A 525 19.02 -17.98 -16.07
N ASP A 526 19.35 -16.85 -15.44
CA ASP A 526 18.43 -15.71 -15.37
C ASP A 526 17.93 -15.33 -16.78
N GLY A 527 16.61 -15.25 -16.94
CA GLY A 527 15.95 -14.97 -18.21
C GLY A 527 15.59 -16.20 -19.04
N ASP A 528 15.98 -17.42 -18.63
CA ASP A 528 15.60 -18.65 -19.32
C ASP A 528 14.06 -18.74 -19.42
N GLN A 529 13.56 -19.00 -20.63
CA GLN A 529 12.15 -19.23 -20.92
C GLN A 529 11.95 -20.63 -21.47
N LEU A 530 11.15 -21.42 -20.75
CA LEU A 530 10.86 -22.80 -21.04
C LEU A 530 9.40 -22.92 -21.47
N LYS A 531 9.13 -23.74 -22.48
CA LYS A 531 7.78 -24.07 -22.94
C LYS A 531 7.37 -25.40 -22.31
N ILE A 532 6.13 -25.50 -21.86
CA ILE A 532 5.53 -26.72 -21.32
C ILE A 532 4.23 -26.99 -22.08
N GLY A 533 4.06 -28.20 -22.61
CA GLY A 533 2.98 -28.53 -23.53
C GLY A 533 3.44 -28.91 -24.94
N LEU A 534 2.90 -30.01 -25.47
CA LEU A 534 3.18 -30.52 -26.81
C LEU A 534 2.53 -29.70 -27.92
N ASP A 535 1.43 -29.01 -27.63
CA ASP A 535 0.66 -28.21 -28.58
C ASP A 535 1.14 -26.76 -28.56
N PRO A 536 1.73 -26.23 -29.65
CA PRO A 536 2.24 -24.86 -29.72
C PRO A 536 1.19 -23.77 -29.45
N GLU A 537 -0.09 -24.04 -29.69
CA GLU A 537 -1.19 -23.10 -29.45
C GLU A 537 -1.70 -23.14 -27.99
N ASN A 538 -1.19 -24.08 -27.18
CA ASN A 538 -1.66 -24.35 -25.84
C ASN A 538 -0.49 -24.74 -24.91
N GLN A 539 0.45 -23.81 -24.72
CA GLN A 539 1.64 -23.99 -23.88
C GLN A 539 1.62 -23.11 -22.62
N VAL A 540 2.17 -23.65 -21.54
CA VAL A 540 2.58 -22.86 -20.37
C VAL A 540 4.02 -22.39 -20.58
N ILE A 541 4.28 -21.11 -20.36
CA ILE A 541 5.64 -20.55 -20.39
C ILE A 541 6.16 -20.43 -18.97
N LEU A 542 7.28 -21.08 -18.68
CA LEU A 542 8.02 -20.95 -17.42
C LEU A 542 9.20 -20.02 -17.63
N THR A 543 9.24 -18.90 -16.91
CA THR A 543 10.37 -17.95 -16.93
C THR A 543 11.13 -18.05 -15.61
N TYR A 544 12.43 -18.29 -15.67
CA TYR A 544 13.29 -18.29 -14.49
C TYR A 544 13.97 -16.93 -14.31
N SER A 545 13.96 -16.41 -13.09
CA SER A 545 14.74 -15.23 -12.75
C SER A 545 15.57 -15.47 -11.49
N ASN A 546 16.85 -15.13 -11.61
CA ASN A 546 17.81 -15.06 -10.52
C ASN A 546 18.43 -13.67 -10.53
N PRO A 547 17.83 -12.70 -9.81
CA PRO A 547 18.25 -11.32 -9.93
C PRO A 547 19.65 -11.07 -9.32
N ALA A 548 20.14 -11.96 -8.44
CA ALA A 548 21.52 -11.93 -7.94
C ALA A 548 22.59 -12.15 -9.05
N ASN A 549 22.23 -12.75 -10.19
CA ASN A 549 23.13 -12.94 -11.34
C ASN A 549 23.06 -11.81 -12.38
N LYS A 550 22.19 -10.80 -12.22
CA LYS A 550 22.11 -9.66 -13.17
C LYS A 550 23.32 -8.71 -13.08
N GLU A 551 24.05 -8.73 -11.98
CA GLU A 551 25.20 -7.84 -11.75
C GLU A 551 26.56 -8.47 -12.09
N SER A 552 26.64 -9.73 -12.52
CA SER A 552 27.90 -10.34 -12.95
C SER A 552 28.24 -10.15 -14.43
N VAL A 553 27.41 -9.43 -15.19
CA VAL A 553 27.57 -9.20 -16.64
C VAL A 553 27.48 -7.71 -17.02
N ALA A 554 27.54 -6.79 -16.04
CA ALA A 554 27.59 -5.35 -16.27
C ALA A 554 29.00 -4.79 -16.06
#